data_AF-A0A350QNW0-F1
#
_entry.id   AF-A0A350QNW0-F1
#
_cell.length_a   1.000
_cell.length_b   1.000
_cell.length_c   1.000
_cell.angle_alpha   90.00
_cell.angle_beta   90.00
_cell.angle_gamma   90.00
#
_symmetry.space_group_name_H-M   'P 1'
#
loop_
_entity.id
_entity.type
_entity.pdbx_description
1 polymer ?
#
loop_
_entity_poly.entity_id
_entity_poly.type
_entity_poly.pdbx_seq_one_letter_code
_entity_poly.pdbx_strand_id
1 'polypeptide(L)'
;MNASASESMTPAQRAIWAIICLVILAIVVVRSFIGDGMGRVYVEPKPMDFVVETTTGEDGTSTTSSRQLSSEEFEAFTSANPEFETVSWVEYDQVAPKEYFAQEAAGGGDIIMSWPRTIGLWLAAFFTLAIFSFLYRDNPFYKFAESVVVGVSAGYWMVVGFWDTIVPNLLQRLMPAFSKDYLTPGMELPPGGFDPTNLVFLIPLVLGIMLVGRLLPKCGWLSLWPLAFIVGTMAGLRMVGYIESDILSQTKETVIPLYVQGDDTSSTFMMIWSTIWASLAQILLVIGVLACLVYFFFSVEHKGAVGKTARVGIWYLMITFGAAFGFTVMGRIALLAARVEFLFDDWMWLIDPMQQREFITSSVGLLF
;
A
#
# COMPACT_ATOMS: atom_id res chain seq x y z
N MET A 1 8.66 -35.84 -7.23
CA MET A 1 9.54 -36.50 -8.19
C MET A 1 10.81 -35.69 -8.29
N ASN A 2 11.93 -36.31 -7.91
CA ASN A 2 13.33 -35.89 -8.03
C ASN A 2 13.63 -34.39 -7.86
N ALA A 3 13.89 -34.01 -6.61
CA ALA A 3 14.88 -32.98 -6.32
C ALA A 3 16.22 -33.48 -6.90
N SER A 4 16.58 -33.02 -8.10
CA SER A 4 17.97 -33.11 -8.56
C SER A 4 18.78 -32.30 -7.56
N ALA A 5 19.56 -33.02 -6.75
CA ALA A 5 20.61 -32.44 -5.94
C ALA A 5 21.49 -31.60 -6.86
N SER A 6 21.36 -30.27 -6.79
CA SER A 6 22.39 -29.40 -7.30
C SER A 6 23.63 -29.73 -6.50
N GLU A 7 24.68 -30.22 -7.19
CA GLU A 7 25.98 -30.44 -6.58
C GLU A 7 26.33 -29.23 -5.71
N SER A 8 26.69 -29.47 -4.45
CA SER A 8 27.17 -28.41 -3.58
C SER A 8 28.39 -27.79 -4.24
N MET A 9 28.26 -26.58 -4.77
CA MET A 9 29.34 -25.86 -5.43
C MET A 9 30.60 -25.91 -4.56
N THR A 10 31.71 -26.29 -5.17
CA THR A 10 33.01 -26.30 -4.50
C THR A 10 33.34 -24.88 -3.97
N PRO A 11 34.12 -24.74 -2.88
CA PRO A 11 34.49 -23.42 -2.36
C PRO A 11 35.15 -22.51 -3.41
N ALA A 12 35.88 -23.11 -4.37
CA ALA A 12 36.44 -22.40 -5.52
C ALA A 12 35.35 -21.88 -6.49
N GLN A 13 34.34 -22.69 -6.83
CA GLN A 13 33.20 -22.25 -7.65
C GLN A 13 32.38 -21.15 -6.97
N ARG A 14 32.21 -21.21 -5.64
CA ARG A 14 31.53 -20.15 -4.87
C ARG A 14 32.30 -18.84 -4.90
N ALA A 15 33.63 -18.90 -4.78
CA ALA A 15 34.49 -17.72 -4.90
C ALA A 15 34.44 -17.13 -6.33
N ILE A 16 34.46 -17.97 -7.37
CA ILE A 16 34.37 -17.52 -8.77
C ILE A 16 33.02 -16.84 -9.04
N TRP A 17 31.91 -17.43 -8.62
CA TRP A 17 30.59 -16.81 -8.79
C TRP A 17 30.43 -15.52 -7.96
N ALA A 18 31.00 -15.47 -6.76
CA ALA A 18 31.03 -14.25 -5.97
C ALA A 18 31.83 -13.14 -6.68
N ILE A 19 32.98 -13.47 -7.26
CA ILE A 19 33.80 -12.52 -8.03
C ILE A 19 33.05 -12.06 -9.29
N ILE A 20 32.40 -12.97 -10.03
CA ILE A 20 31.62 -12.61 -11.22
C ILE A 20 30.46 -11.69 -10.85
N CYS A 21 29.69 -11.99 -9.81
CA CYS A 21 28.63 -11.12 -9.34
C CYS A 21 29.17 -9.75 -8.86
N LEU A 22 30.32 -9.73 -8.20
CA LEU A 22 30.96 -8.50 -7.73
C LEU A 22 31.49 -7.66 -8.89
N VAL A 23 32.02 -8.30 -9.95
CA VAL A 23 32.45 -7.64 -11.19
C VAL A 23 31.25 -7.12 -11.96
N ILE A 24 30.17 -7.88 -12.10
CA ILE A 24 28.92 -7.41 -12.73
C ILE A 24 28.36 -6.23 -11.94
N LEU A 25 28.31 -6.32 -10.62
CA LEU A 25 27.86 -5.23 -9.75
C LEU A 25 28.77 -4.01 -9.87
N ALA A 26 30.09 -4.20 -9.95
CA ALA A 26 31.05 -3.12 -10.18
C ALA A 26 30.88 -2.49 -11.57
N ILE A 27 30.64 -3.27 -12.62
CA ILE A 27 30.37 -2.76 -13.98
C ILE A 27 29.06 -1.99 -14.03
N VAL A 28 28.01 -2.50 -13.38
CA VAL A 28 26.70 -1.83 -13.28
C VAL A 28 26.82 -0.52 -12.49
N VAL A 29 27.58 -0.52 -11.39
CA VAL A 29 27.85 0.69 -10.60
C VAL A 29 28.72 1.68 -11.39
N VAL A 30 29.80 1.24 -12.03
CA VAL A 30 30.65 2.10 -12.87
C VAL A 30 29.87 2.69 -14.04
N ARG A 31 28.99 1.91 -14.68
CA ARG A 31 28.11 2.39 -15.76
C ARG A 31 27.03 3.36 -15.26
N SER A 32 26.59 3.25 -14.00
CA SER A 32 25.69 4.22 -13.39
C SER A 32 26.33 5.60 -13.18
N PHE A 33 27.66 5.62 -13.00
CA PHE A 33 28.45 6.84 -12.84
C PHE A 33 29.06 7.38 -14.15
N ILE A 34 29.16 6.55 -15.20
CA ILE A 34 29.79 6.91 -16.48
C ILE A 34 28.75 6.83 -17.61
N GLY A 35 28.38 8.00 -18.16
CA GLY A 35 27.43 8.16 -19.27
C GLY A 35 26.05 8.66 -18.83
N ASP A 36 25.16 8.86 -19.79
CA ASP A 36 23.80 9.37 -19.62
C ASP A 36 22.79 8.29 -19.15
N GLY A 37 23.27 7.14 -18.66
CA GLY A 37 22.48 5.90 -18.64
C GLY A 37 22.27 5.26 -17.27
N MET A 38 20.99 5.02 -16.96
CA MET A 38 20.42 4.06 -16.00
C MET A 38 20.40 4.48 -14.53
N GLY A 39 19.25 4.26 -13.89
CA GLY A 39 19.09 4.32 -12.44
C GLY A 39 19.21 5.69 -11.81
N ARG A 40 18.98 6.79 -12.55
CA ARG A 40 18.96 8.17 -12.04
C ARG A 40 17.53 8.71 -11.97
N VAL A 41 17.21 9.45 -10.92
CA VAL A 41 15.89 10.06 -10.74
C VAL A 41 16.00 11.57 -10.80
N TYR A 42 15.36 12.17 -11.80
CA TYR A 42 15.30 13.61 -12.03
C TYR A 42 14.04 14.20 -11.39
N VAL A 43 14.16 15.41 -10.87
CA VAL A 43 13.12 16.04 -10.06
C VAL A 43 13.07 17.53 -10.34
N GLU A 44 11.86 18.04 -10.49
CA GLU A 44 11.60 19.48 -10.56
C GLU A 44 11.18 20.00 -9.17
N PRO A 45 11.86 21.02 -8.61
CA PRO A 45 11.43 21.69 -7.40
C PRO A 45 10.21 22.57 -7.71
N LYS A 46 9.07 22.24 -7.11
CA LYS A 46 7.87 23.09 -7.11
C LYS A 46 7.77 23.82 -5.77
N PRO A 47 8.01 25.13 -5.72
CA PRO A 47 7.74 25.92 -4.52
C PRO A 47 6.24 25.91 -4.22
N MET A 48 5.89 25.51 -3.01
CA MET A 48 4.53 25.47 -2.49
C MET A 48 4.41 26.55 -1.44
N ASP A 49 3.85 27.69 -1.86
CA ASP A 49 3.79 28.90 -1.06
C ASP A 49 2.35 29.15 -0.57
N PHE A 50 2.15 29.12 0.75
CA PHE A 50 0.84 29.32 1.38
C PHE A 50 0.84 30.56 2.27
N VAL A 51 -0.24 31.32 2.15
CA VAL A 51 -0.58 32.40 3.10
C VAL A 51 -1.67 31.89 4.01
N VAL A 52 -1.45 32.02 5.32
CA VAL A 52 -2.40 31.62 6.36
C VAL A 52 -3.14 32.87 6.84
N GLU A 53 -4.44 32.93 6.53
CA GLU A 53 -5.32 33.99 7.02
C GLU A 53 -6.13 33.45 8.20
N THR A 54 -5.94 34.04 9.39
CA THR A 54 -6.74 33.73 10.58
C THR A 54 -7.80 34.80 10.74
N THR A 55 -9.04 34.48 10.35
CA THR A 55 -10.19 35.37 10.60
C THR A 55 -10.83 34.99 11.92
N THR A 56 -11.01 35.95 12.82
CA THR A 56 -11.75 35.75 14.08
C THR A 56 -13.17 36.27 13.87
N GLY A 57 -14.16 35.38 13.91
CA GLY A 57 -15.58 35.77 13.85
C GLY A 57 -16.02 36.45 15.16
N GLU A 58 -17.11 37.22 15.11
CA GLU A 58 -17.69 37.90 16.29
C GLU A 58 -18.10 36.93 17.42
N ASP A 59 -18.23 35.63 17.13
CA ASP A 59 -18.53 34.55 18.07
C ASP A 59 -17.30 33.99 18.81
N GLY A 60 -16.11 34.56 18.60
CA GLY A 60 -14.86 34.13 19.26
C GLY A 60 -14.23 32.86 18.68
N THR A 61 -14.81 32.29 17.61
CA THR A 61 -14.22 31.20 16.82
C THR A 61 -13.24 31.75 15.77
N SER A 62 -11.98 31.32 15.84
CA SER A 62 -10.96 31.63 14.85
C SER A 62 -10.99 30.58 13.73
N THR A 63 -11.25 31.01 12.50
CA THR A 63 -11.18 30.13 11.32
C THR A 63 -9.88 30.43 10.59
N THR A 64 -8.99 29.46 10.54
CA THR A 64 -7.71 29.53 9.83
C THR A 64 -7.89 28.97 8.43
N SER A 65 -7.77 29.81 7.40
CA SER A 65 -7.82 29.40 6.00
C SER A 65 -6.47 29.63 5.34
N SER A 66 -5.91 28.60 4.71
CA SER A 66 -4.68 28.70 3.92
C SER A 66 -5.02 28.83 2.44
N ARG A 67 -4.47 29.84 1.76
CA ARG A 67 -4.54 29.97 0.30
C ARG A 67 -3.17 29.69 -0.29
N GLN A 68 -3.11 28.82 -1.30
CA GLN A 68 -1.92 28.63 -2.12
C GLN A 68 -1.80 29.81 -3.10
N LEU A 69 -0.63 30.46 -3.16
CA LEU A 69 -0.33 31.48 -4.16
C LEU A 69 0.83 31.00 -5.04
N SER A 70 0.90 31.49 -6.28
CA SER A 70 2.09 31.29 -7.11
C SER A 70 3.29 32.05 -6.52
N SER A 71 4.52 31.61 -6.78
CA SER A 71 5.71 32.20 -6.13
C SER A 71 5.89 33.70 -6.38
N GLU A 72 5.51 34.19 -7.56
CA GLU A 72 5.52 35.63 -7.86
C GLU A 72 4.45 36.40 -7.06
N GLU A 73 3.25 35.82 -6.92
CA GLU A 73 2.17 36.41 -6.11
C GLU A 73 2.47 36.33 -4.62
N PHE A 74 3.21 35.30 -4.18
CA PHE A 74 3.61 35.10 -2.79
C PHE A 74 4.66 36.13 -2.36
N GLU A 75 5.68 36.40 -3.18
CA GLU A 75 6.68 37.44 -2.89
C GLU A 75 6.06 38.85 -2.88
N ALA A 76 5.12 39.11 -3.81
CA ALA A 76 4.36 40.37 -3.83
C ALA A 76 3.43 40.50 -2.60
N PHE A 77 2.86 39.39 -2.12
CA PHE A 77 1.98 39.38 -0.95
C PHE A 77 2.73 39.52 0.37
N THR A 78 3.86 38.81 0.54
CA THR A 78 4.72 38.93 1.75
C THR A 78 5.33 40.32 1.90
N SER A 79 5.71 40.95 0.79
CA SER A 79 6.23 42.32 0.81
C SER A 79 5.17 43.37 1.09
N ALA A 80 3.91 43.13 0.69
CA ALA A 80 2.78 44.04 0.94
C ALA A 80 2.14 43.85 2.33
N ASN A 81 2.15 42.64 2.89
CA ASN A 81 1.47 42.32 4.15
C ASN A 81 2.36 41.47 5.09
N PRO A 82 3.25 42.09 5.87
CA PRO A 82 4.20 41.38 6.74
C PRO A 82 3.55 40.76 8.00
N GLU A 83 2.26 40.98 8.24
CA GLU A 83 1.54 40.51 9.44
C GLU A 83 0.92 39.11 9.28
N PHE A 84 0.90 38.54 8.07
CA PHE A 84 0.34 37.21 7.82
C PHE A 84 1.38 36.11 8.06
N GLU A 85 0.96 35.01 8.69
CA GLU A 85 1.79 33.82 8.83
C GLU A 85 1.92 33.12 7.47
N THR A 86 3.15 32.95 7.00
CA THR A 86 3.43 32.31 5.72
C THR A 86 4.14 30.98 5.92
N VAL A 87 3.71 29.98 5.17
CA VAL A 87 4.29 28.64 5.20
C VAL A 87 4.72 28.31 3.79
N SER A 88 6.04 28.22 3.58
CA SER A 88 6.61 27.79 2.30
C SER A 88 7.39 26.51 2.48
N TRP A 89 7.19 25.58 1.54
CA TRP A 89 8.05 24.41 1.40
C TRP A 89 8.26 24.10 -0.07
N VAL A 90 9.33 23.37 -0.38
CA VAL A 90 9.61 22.93 -1.75
C VAL A 90 9.16 21.48 -1.87
N GLU A 91 8.18 21.23 -2.74
CA GLU A 91 7.80 19.88 -3.15
C GLU A 91 8.64 19.46 -4.37
N TYR A 92 8.95 18.18 -4.45
CA TYR A 92 9.91 17.64 -5.40
C TYR A 92 9.21 16.58 -6.26
N ASP A 93 8.76 16.97 -7.46
CA ASP A 93 8.05 16.06 -8.36
C ASP A 93 9.03 15.26 -9.22
N GLN A 94 8.79 13.96 -9.36
CA GLN A 94 9.60 13.11 -10.24
C GLN A 94 9.25 13.40 -11.70
N VAL A 95 10.27 13.69 -12.50
CA VAL A 95 10.12 14.06 -13.91
C VAL A 95 10.76 13.01 -14.81
N ALA A 96 10.14 12.77 -15.97
CA ALA A 96 10.66 11.84 -16.98
C ALA A 96 12.06 12.25 -17.45
N PRO A 97 13.02 11.31 -17.61
CA PRO A 97 14.38 11.64 -18.03
C PRO A 97 14.49 12.44 -19.33
N LYS A 98 13.54 12.28 -20.26
CA LYS A 98 13.48 13.06 -21.51
C LYS A 98 13.38 14.57 -21.28
N GLU A 99 12.62 15.02 -20.28
CA GLU A 99 12.43 16.45 -20.01
C GLU A 99 13.69 17.08 -19.42
N TYR A 100 14.43 16.32 -18.61
CA TYR A 100 15.75 16.71 -18.12
C TYR A 100 16.77 16.87 -19.28
N PHE A 101 16.87 15.89 -20.19
CA PHE A 101 17.78 15.99 -21.33
C PHE A 101 17.36 17.08 -22.33
N ALA A 102 16.06 17.33 -22.48
CA ALA A 102 15.56 18.45 -23.28
C ALA A 102 15.94 19.81 -22.67
N GLN A 103 15.89 19.93 -21.34
CA GLN A 103 16.29 21.15 -20.63
C GLN A 103 17.81 21.35 -20.62
N GLU A 104 18.59 20.28 -20.50
CA GLU A 104 20.05 20.35 -20.59
C GLU A 104 20.50 20.73 -22.02
N ALA A 105 19.81 20.25 -23.05
CA ALA A 105 19.99 20.68 -24.43
C ALA A 105 19.57 22.15 -24.67
N ALA A 106 18.65 22.69 -23.86
CA ALA A 106 18.19 24.07 -23.92
C ALA A 106 19.06 25.08 -23.14
N GLY A 107 20.13 24.63 -22.48
CA GLY A 107 21.06 25.49 -21.74
C GLY A 107 20.86 25.51 -20.22
N GLY A 108 20.13 24.54 -19.67
CA GLY A 108 19.93 24.34 -18.24
C GLY A 108 18.62 24.95 -17.69
N GLY A 109 18.15 24.41 -16.56
CA GLY A 109 16.99 24.91 -15.82
C GLY A 109 16.79 24.16 -14.50
N ASP A 110 15.57 24.20 -13.94
CA ASP A 110 15.30 23.81 -12.55
C ASP A 110 15.25 22.29 -12.28
N ILE A 111 15.30 21.42 -13.31
CA ILE A 111 15.25 19.98 -13.08
C ILE A 111 16.62 19.50 -12.59
N ILE A 112 16.66 18.99 -11.36
CA ILE A 112 17.87 18.52 -10.71
C ILE A 112 17.88 17.00 -10.56
N MET A 113 19.08 16.41 -10.59
CA MET A 113 19.25 15.01 -10.21
C MET A 113 19.10 14.86 -8.70
N SER A 114 18.10 14.09 -8.28
CA SER A 114 17.89 13.82 -6.86
C SER A 114 18.72 12.64 -6.38
N TRP A 115 19.79 12.93 -5.64
CA TRP A 115 20.61 11.90 -5.00
C TRP A 115 19.82 11.00 -4.04
N PRO A 116 18.93 11.51 -3.17
CA PRO A 116 18.19 10.65 -2.24
C PRO A 116 17.27 9.64 -2.95
N ARG A 117 16.54 10.06 -3.99
CA ARG A 117 15.63 9.17 -4.71
C ARG A 117 16.40 8.20 -5.61
N THR A 118 17.53 8.64 -6.17
CA THR A 118 18.46 7.77 -6.89
C THR A 118 18.98 6.67 -5.97
N ILE A 119 19.52 7.00 -4.79
CA ILE A 119 19.96 6.00 -3.81
C ILE A 119 18.79 5.09 -3.40
N GLY A 120 17.59 5.64 -3.23
CA GLY A 120 16.37 4.87 -2.95
C GLY A 120 16.03 3.86 -4.05
N LEU A 121 16.14 4.24 -5.33
CA LEU A 121 15.92 3.36 -6.48
C LEU A 121 16.94 2.20 -6.51
N TRP A 122 18.22 2.49 -6.27
CA TRP A 122 19.27 1.48 -6.17
C TRP A 122 19.07 0.53 -4.99
N LEU A 123 18.67 1.08 -3.84
CA LEU A 123 18.36 0.29 -2.66
C LEU A 123 17.14 -0.62 -2.92
N ALA A 124 16.10 -0.12 -3.59
CA ALA A 124 14.93 -0.90 -3.98
C ALA A 124 15.26 -2.01 -4.98
N ALA A 125 16.12 -1.75 -5.97
CA ALA A 125 16.63 -2.76 -6.88
C ALA A 125 17.44 -3.83 -6.15
N PHE A 126 18.33 -3.44 -5.24
CA PHE A 126 19.08 -4.35 -4.39
C PHE A 126 18.16 -5.27 -3.58
N PHE A 127 17.15 -4.73 -2.89
CA PHE A 127 16.22 -5.55 -2.11
C PHE A 127 15.36 -6.47 -2.99
N THR A 128 14.96 -6.02 -4.19
CA THR A 128 14.22 -6.85 -5.15
C THR A 128 15.07 -8.05 -5.60
N LEU A 129 16.34 -7.82 -5.95
CA LEU A 129 17.28 -8.88 -6.31
C LEU A 129 17.61 -9.79 -5.11
N ALA A 130 17.75 -9.23 -3.91
CA ALA A 130 17.98 -10.00 -2.68
C ALA A 130 16.82 -10.97 -2.39
N ILE A 131 15.58 -10.56 -2.65
CA ILE A 131 14.41 -11.44 -2.54
C ILE A 131 14.43 -12.52 -3.63
N PHE A 132 14.72 -12.16 -4.89
CA PHE A 132 14.84 -13.13 -5.98
C PHE A 132 15.99 -14.12 -5.80
N SER A 133 17.03 -13.78 -5.04
CA SER A 133 18.12 -14.71 -4.71
C SER A 133 17.63 -15.97 -4.00
N PHE A 134 16.49 -15.93 -3.31
CA PHE A 134 15.89 -17.12 -2.69
C PHE A 134 15.61 -18.23 -3.71
N LEU A 135 15.27 -17.87 -4.96
CA LEU A 135 15.01 -18.83 -6.04
C LEU A 135 16.23 -19.72 -6.35
N TYR A 136 17.43 -19.21 -6.10
CA TYR A 136 18.68 -19.96 -6.31
C TYR A 136 19.04 -20.82 -5.10
N ARG A 137 18.96 -20.26 -3.88
CA ARG A 137 19.15 -20.93 -2.58
C ARG A 137 18.89 -19.97 -1.41
N ASP A 138 18.80 -20.49 -0.18
CA ASP A 138 18.94 -19.69 1.05
C ASP A 138 20.28 -18.95 1.09
N ASN A 139 20.26 -17.65 0.82
CA ASN A 139 21.43 -16.77 0.75
C ASN A 139 21.41 -15.76 1.93
N PRO A 140 22.56 -15.42 2.54
CA PRO A 140 22.66 -14.31 3.49
C PRO A 140 21.95 -13.01 3.05
N PHE A 141 22.00 -12.67 1.75
CA PHE A 141 21.32 -11.48 1.22
C PHE A 141 19.79 -11.54 1.38
N TYR A 142 19.19 -12.70 1.13
CA TYR A 142 17.76 -12.91 1.33
C TYR A 142 17.37 -12.76 2.81
N LYS A 143 18.13 -13.40 3.72
CA LYS A 143 17.87 -13.32 5.18
C LYS A 143 18.01 -11.90 5.71
N PHE A 144 18.97 -11.15 5.19
CA PHE A 144 19.10 -9.73 5.51
C PHE A 144 17.87 -8.95 5.06
N ALA A 145 17.47 -9.08 3.78
CA ALA A 145 16.28 -8.41 3.25
C ALA A 145 15.01 -8.76 4.04
N GLU A 146 14.82 -10.05 4.38
CA GLU A 146 13.71 -10.51 5.22
C GLU A 146 13.71 -9.83 6.59
N SER A 147 14.86 -9.82 7.28
CA SER A 147 14.97 -9.18 8.60
C SER A 147 14.73 -7.67 8.56
N VAL A 148 15.18 -6.99 7.49
CA VAL A 148 14.95 -5.55 7.29
C VAL A 148 13.47 -5.29 7.07
N VAL A 149 12.80 -6.05 6.19
CA VAL A 149 11.36 -5.87 5.93
C VAL A 149 10.54 -6.10 7.19
N VAL A 150 10.84 -7.15 7.96
CA VAL A 150 10.14 -7.44 9.23
C VAL A 150 10.41 -6.35 10.27
N GLY A 151 11.65 -5.86 10.38
CA GLY A 151 12.01 -4.80 11.31
C GLY A 151 11.37 -3.45 10.98
N VAL A 152 11.45 -3.03 9.71
CA VAL A 152 10.86 -1.77 9.24
C VAL A 152 9.34 -1.82 9.34
N SER A 153 8.68 -2.93 8.96
CA SER A 153 7.23 -3.05 9.09
C SER A 153 6.76 -3.02 10.55
N ALA A 154 7.47 -3.69 11.46
CA ALA A 154 7.17 -3.61 12.90
C ALA A 154 7.38 -2.20 13.46
N GLY A 155 8.44 -1.50 13.03
CA GLY A 155 8.72 -0.12 13.41
C GLY A 155 7.65 0.85 12.88
N TYR A 156 7.27 0.72 11.62
CA TYR A 156 6.21 1.53 11.01
C TYR A 156 4.89 1.36 11.78
N TRP A 157 4.46 0.13 12.02
CA TRP A 157 3.24 -0.14 12.80
C TRP A 157 3.30 0.43 14.22
N MET A 158 4.47 0.43 14.85
CA MET A 158 4.65 1.05 16.17
C MET A 158 4.46 2.57 16.12
N VAL A 159 5.07 3.24 15.14
CA VAL A 159 4.97 4.71 14.97
C VAL A 159 3.54 5.11 14.62
N VAL A 160 2.93 4.43 13.65
CA VAL A 160 1.53 4.65 13.26
C VAL A 160 0.59 4.40 14.44
N GLY A 161 0.74 3.27 15.15
CA GLY A 161 -0.07 3.00 16.33
C GLY A 161 0.09 4.04 17.44
N PHE A 162 1.30 4.59 17.60
CA PHE A 162 1.55 5.65 18.57
C PHE A 162 0.82 6.95 18.20
N TRP A 163 1.02 7.46 16.98
CA TRP A 163 0.48 8.74 16.55
C TRP A 163 -1.02 8.69 16.21
N ASP A 164 -1.49 7.62 15.58
CA ASP A 164 -2.88 7.54 15.10
C ASP A 164 -3.83 6.93 16.14
N THR A 165 -3.32 6.13 17.07
CA THR A 165 -4.16 5.46 18.07
C THR A 165 -3.90 5.93 19.48
N ILE A 166 -2.67 5.85 19.97
CA ILE A 166 -2.35 6.16 21.38
C ILE A 166 -2.50 7.65 21.67
N VAL A 167 -1.92 8.52 20.84
CA VAL A 167 -2.00 9.97 21.04
C VAL A 167 -3.47 10.42 21.08
N PRO A 168 -4.31 10.18 20.06
CA PRO A 168 -5.66 10.72 20.04
C PRO A 168 -6.66 10.04 20.98
N ASN A 169 -6.62 8.71 21.10
CA ASN A 169 -7.62 8.01 21.91
C ASN A 169 -7.27 7.96 23.40
N LEU A 170 -5.99 8.12 23.77
CA LEU A 170 -5.53 8.04 25.15
C LEU A 170 -5.03 9.39 25.67
N LEU A 171 -3.98 9.95 25.06
CA LEU A 171 -3.30 11.13 25.62
C LEU A 171 -4.13 12.40 25.46
N GLN A 172 -4.74 12.61 24.29
CA GLN A 172 -5.58 13.80 24.06
C GLN A 172 -6.83 13.81 24.96
N ARG A 173 -7.39 12.64 25.29
CA ARG A 173 -8.55 12.51 26.19
C ARG A 173 -8.19 12.60 27.66
N LEU A 174 -7.03 12.07 28.08
CA LEU A 174 -6.61 12.03 29.48
C LEU A 174 -5.85 13.31 29.91
N MET A 175 -5.05 13.88 29.01
CA MET A 175 -4.23 15.08 29.24
C MET A 175 -4.31 16.03 28.03
N PRO A 176 -5.44 16.73 27.85
CA PRO A 176 -5.65 17.60 26.69
C PRO A 176 -4.66 18.78 26.63
N ALA A 177 -4.29 19.37 27.77
CA ALA A 177 -3.31 20.47 27.83
C ALA A 177 -1.90 20.03 27.39
N PHE A 178 -1.40 18.91 27.93
CA PHE A 178 -0.09 18.36 27.54
C PHE A 178 -0.04 17.97 26.06
N SER A 179 -1.13 17.41 25.54
CA SER A 179 -1.18 16.97 24.14
C SER A 179 -1.20 18.15 23.16
N LYS A 180 -1.85 19.26 23.53
CA LYS A 180 -1.82 20.50 22.75
C LYS A 180 -0.41 21.09 22.71
N ASP A 181 0.28 21.15 23.86
CA ASP A 181 1.57 21.83 23.97
C ASP A 181 2.72 21.04 23.31
N TYR A 182 2.68 19.70 23.33
CA TYR A 182 3.84 18.88 22.93
C TYR A 182 3.59 17.89 21.78
N LEU A 183 2.34 17.52 21.48
CA LEU A 183 2.05 16.41 20.55
C LEU A 183 1.33 16.88 19.29
N THR A 184 0.33 17.74 19.42
CA THR A 184 -0.51 18.20 18.31
C THR A 184 -0.86 19.69 18.49
N PRO A 185 -0.01 20.60 17.99
CA PRO A 185 -0.13 22.05 18.21
C PRO A 185 -1.39 22.71 17.65
N GLY A 186 -2.17 22.02 16.80
CA GLY A 186 -3.38 22.53 16.14
C GLY A 186 -4.70 22.06 16.73
N MET A 187 -4.70 21.41 17.89
CA MET A 187 -5.96 20.93 18.50
C MET A 187 -6.72 22.02 19.24
N GLU A 188 -8.02 22.09 18.98
CA GLU A 188 -8.97 22.82 19.81
C GLU A 188 -9.20 22.08 21.13
N LEU A 189 -9.09 22.81 22.24
CA LEU A 189 -9.36 22.23 23.55
C LEU A 189 -10.87 21.96 23.67
N PRO A 190 -11.30 20.80 24.18
CA PRO A 190 -12.71 20.53 24.43
C PRO A 190 -13.34 21.67 25.27
N PRO A 191 -14.49 22.24 24.84
CA PRO A 191 -15.16 23.30 25.57
C PRO A 191 -15.72 22.73 26.88
N GLY A 192 -14.93 22.83 27.95
CA GLY A 192 -15.26 22.26 29.27
C GLY A 192 -14.06 21.91 30.16
N GLY A 193 -12.84 21.88 29.62
CA GLY A 193 -11.66 21.48 30.39
C GLY A 193 -11.62 19.97 30.65
N PHE A 194 -11.11 19.55 31.81
CA PHE A 194 -11.00 18.13 32.17
C PHE A 194 -12.36 17.55 32.56
N ASP A 195 -13.00 16.80 31.66
CA ASP A 195 -14.21 16.04 32.01
C ASP A 195 -13.86 14.81 32.87
N PRO A 196 -14.48 14.63 34.06
CA PRO A 196 -14.26 13.47 34.91
C PRO A 196 -14.61 12.13 34.25
N THR A 197 -15.49 12.14 33.24
CA THR A 197 -15.87 10.96 32.46
C THR A 197 -14.69 10.38 31.66
N ASN A 198 -13.71 11.21 31.31
CA ASN A 198 -12.50 10.79 30.60
C ASN A 198 -11.55 9.96 31.48
N LEU A 199 -11.78 9.87 32.79
CA LEU A 199 -11.04 8.96 33.68
C LEU A 199 -11.23 7.49 33.31
N VAL A 200 -12.28 7.13 32.57
CA VAL A 200 -12.45 5.75 32.04
C VAL A 200 -11.29 5.34 31.13
N PHE A 201 -10.62 6.29 30.47
CA PHE A 201 -9.43 6.04 29.64
C PHE A 201 -8.19 5.65 30.46
N LEU A 202 -8.23 5.76 31.80
CA LEU A 202 -7.21 5.19 32.67
C LEU A 202 -7.14 3.66 32.54
N ILE A 203 -8.27 2.99 32.26
CA ILE A 203 -8.31 1.53 32.08
C ILE A 203 -7.43 1.12 30.88
N PRO A 204 -7.64 1.67 29.66
CA PRO A 204 -6.70 1.49 28.54
C PRO A 204 -5.24 1.86 28.86
N LEU A 205 -5.00 2.90 29.64
CA LEU A 205 -3.63 3.29 30.02
C LEU A 205 -2.95 2.22 30.87
N VAL A 206 -3.65 1.71 31.89
CA VAL A 206 -3.15 0.62 32.73
C VAL A 206 -2.90 -0.62 31.88
N LEU A 207 -3.85 -1.00 31.01
CA LEU A 207 -3.66 -2.13 30.08
C LEU A 207 -2.47 -1.92 29.12
N GLY A 208 -2.25 -0.69 28.66
CA GLY A 208 -1.10 -0.33 27.83
C GLY A 208 0.24 -0.51 28.57
N ILE A 209 0.33 -0.03 29.82
CA ILE A 209 1.52 -0.22 30.66
C ILE A 209 1.76 -1.70 30.96
N MET A 210 0.69 -2.47 31.23
CA MET A 210 0.77 -3.92 31.43
C MET A 210 1.36 -4.63 30.20
N LEU A 211 1.11 -4.13 29.00
CA LEU A 211 1.65 -4.67 27.75
C LEU A 211 3.15 -4.39 27.60
N VAL A 212 3.64 -3.24 28.07
CA VAL A 212 5.09 -2.92 28.14
C VAL A 212 5.84 -3.90 29.05
N GLY A 213 5.16 -4.45 30.06
CA GLY A 213 5.69 -5.52 30.92
C GLY A 213 6.20 -6.76 30.17
N ARG A 214 5.81 -6.95 28.91
CA ARG A 214 6.32 -8.01 28.02
C ARG A 214 7.79 -7.83 27.61
N LEU A 215 8.29 -6.60 27.58
CA LEU A 215 9.70 -6.32 27.29
C LEU A 215 10.62 -6.71 28.46
N LEU A 216 10.04 -6.91 29.65
CA LEU A 216 10.75 -7.35 30.84
C LEU A 216 10.56 -8.86 31.05
N PRO A 217 11.64 -9.66 31.13
CA PRO A 217 11.54 -11.13 31.25
C PRO A 217 10.80 -11.60 32.51
N LYS A 218 10.72 -10.76 33.56
CA LYS A 218 10.08 -11.08 34.84
C LYS A 218 8.61 -10.67 34.94
N CYS A 219 8.14 -9.74 34.12
CA CYS A 219 6.76 -9.19 34.18
C CYS A 219 5.89 -9.62 33.00
N GLY A 220 6.33 -10.62 32.21
CA GLY A 220 5.59 -11.09 31.04
C GLY A 220 4.17 -11.57 31.34
N TRP A 221 3.90 -12.06 32.55
CA TRP A 221 2.55 -12.54 32.92
C TRP A 221 1.50 -11.42 32.92
N LEU A 222 1.90 -10.18 33.21
CA LEU A 222 0.99 -9.03 33.26
C LEU A 222 0.41 -8.72 31.87
N SER A 223 1.16 -9.02 30.80
CA SER A 223 0.72 -8.80 29.42
C SER A 223 -0.39 -9.73 28.93
N LEU A 224 -0.71 -10.80 29.68
CA LEU A 224 -1.79 -11.73 29.30
C LEU A 224 -3.18 -11.11 29.41
N TRP A 225 -3.40 -10.19 30.36
CA TRP A 225 -4.71 -9.54 30.54
C TRP A 225 -5.06 -8.62 29.36
N PRO A 226 -4.17 -7.69 28.93
CA PRO A 226 -4.38 -6.95 27.69
C PRO A 226 -4.56 -7.86 26.47
N LEU A 227 -3.78 -8.95 26.37
CA LEU A 227 -3.89 -9.87 25.23
C LEU A 227 -5.25 -10.57 25.20
N ALA A 228 -5.76 -11.04 26.33
CA ALA A 228 -7.08 -11.65 26.44
C ALA A 228 -8.18 -10.65 26.04
N PHE A 229 -8.06 -9.40 26.49
CA PHE A 229 -8.97 -8.32 26.10
C PHE A 229 -8.93 -8.04 24.60
N ILE A 230 -7.74 -7.93 24.00
CA ILE A 230 -7.56 -7.71 22.56
C ILE A 230 -8.16 -8.87 21.76
N VAL A 231 -7.83 -10.12 22.11
CA VAL A 231 -8.32 -11.31 21.39
C VAL A 231 -9.84 -11.43 21.52
N GLY A 232 -10.40 -11.23 22.71
CA GLY A 232 -11.86 -11.29 22.93
C GLY A 232 -12.60 -10.21 22.15
N THR A 233 -12.10 -8.97 22.18
CA THR A 233 -12.70 -7.84 21.45
C THR A 233 -12.60 -8.05 19.94
N MET A 234 -11.43 -8.44 19.42
CA MET A 234 -11.23 -8.70 18.00
C MET A 234 -12.06 -9.88 17.51
N ALA A 235 -12.19 -10.95 18.29
CA ALA A 235 -13.04 -12.08 17.95
C ALA A 235 -14.52 -11.67 17.90
N GLY A 236 -14.99 -10.89 18.88
CA GLY A 236 -16.36 -10.37 18.90
C GLY A 236 -16.67 -9.46 17.71
N LEU A 237 -15.80 -8.47 17.44
CA LEU A 237 -15.95 -7.55 16.32
C LEU A 237 -15.90 -8.28 14.97
N ARG A 238 -14.95 -9.22 14.80
CA ARG A 238 -14.88 -10.02 13.57
C ARG A 238 -16.09 -10.94 13.41
N MET A 239 -16.59 -11.55 14.49
CA MET A 239 -17.77 -12.39 14.43
C MET A 239 -18.99 -11.60 13.94
N VAL A 240 -19.24 -10.42 14.51
CA VAL A 240 -20.33 -9.54 14.05
C VAL A 240 -20.08 -9.10 12.62
N GLY A 241 -18.86 -8.67 12.30
CA GLY A 241 -18.46 -8.25 10.96
C GLY A 241 -18.70 -9.33 9.90
N TYR A 242 -18.27 -10.57 10.14
CA TYR A 242 -18.50 -11.68 9.20
C TYR A 242 -19.99 -12.04 9.07
N ILE A 243 -20.77 -11.98 10.15
CA ILE A 243 -22.22 -12.22 10.06
C ILE A 243 -22.88 -11.14 9.19
N GLU A 244 -22.49 -9.88 9.36
CA GLU A 244 -23.06 -8.76 8.61
C GLU A 244 -22.57 -8.71 7.16
N SER A 245 -21.26 -8.82 6.93
CA SER A 245 -20.67 -8.72 5.60
C SER A 245 -20.89 -9.96 4.77
N ASP A 246 -20.71 -11.15 5.34
CA ASP A 246 -20.70 -12.37 4.56
C ASP A 246 -22.11 -12.96 4.55
N ILE A 247 -22.70 -13.24 5.71
CA ILE A 247 -23.99 -13.93 5.75
C ILE A 247 -25.12 -13.01 5.31
N LEU A 248 -25.26 -11.83 5.91
CA LEU A 248 -26.38 -10.93 5.59
C LEU A 248 -26.25 -10.36 4.17
N SER A 249 -25.06 -9.90 3.75
CA SER A 249 -24.90 -9.39 2.39
C SER A 249 -25.12 -10.49 1.34
N GLN A 250 -24.52 -11.68 1.48
CA GLN A 250 -24.70 -12.74 0.46
C GLN A 250 -26.14 -13.26 0.42
N THR A 251 -26.83 -13.30 1.57
CA THR A 251 -28.25 -13.65 1.63
C THR A 251 -29.11 -12.57 0.96
N LYS A 252 -28.83 -11.29 1.22
CA LYS A 252 -29.53 -10.17 0.58
C LYS A 252 -29.38 -10.22 -0.94
N GLU A 253 -28.17 -10.44 -1.44
CA GLU A 253 -27.90 -10.55 -2.88
C GLU A 253 -28.68 -11.71 -3.53
N THR A 254 -29.01 -12.77 -2.78
CA THR A 254 -29.84 -13.89 -3.28
C THR A 254 -31.34 -13.56 -3.31
N VAL A 255 -31.79 -12.52 -2.60
CA VAL A 255 -33.21 -12.11 -2.49
C VAL A 255 -33.56 -10.96 -3.44
N ILE A 256 -32.58 -10.37 -4.15
CA ILE A 256 -32.81 -9.33 -5.16
C ILE A 256 -33.73 -9.86 -6.28
N PRO A 257 -34.68 -9.04 -6.80
CA PRO A 257 -35.57 -9.44 -7.87
C PRO A 257 -34.82 -9.96 -9.10
N LEU A 258 -35.34 -11.04 -9.71
CA LEU A 258 -34.76 -11.65 -10.91
C LEU A 258 -34.70 -10.69 -12.12
N TYR A 259 -35.55 -9.66 -12.11
CA TYR A 259 -35.52 -8.57 -13.08
C TYR A 259 -34.87 -7.36 -12.43
N VAL A 260 -33.66 -7.04 -12.86
CA VAL A 260 -32.90 -5.87 -12.42
C VAL A 260 -32.97 -4.83 -13.53
N GLN A 261 -33.59 -3.69 -13.24
CA GLN A 261 -33.58 -2.55 -14.16
C GLN A 261 -32.15 -2.02 -14.28
N GLY A 262 -31.65 -1.95 -15.52
CA GLY A 262 -30.29 -1.50 -15.80
C GLY A 262 -30.12 0.00 -15.54
N ASP A 263 -28.87 0.42 -15.28
CA ASP A 263 -28.52 1.82 -15.01
C ASP A 263 -29.03 2.78 -16.10
N ASP A 264 -29.53 3.95 -15.65
CA ASP A 264 -30.02 5.06 -16.48
C ASP A 264 -28.88 5.67 -17.32
N THR A 265 -28.55 4.98 -18.42
CA THR A 265 -27.52 5.40 -19.38
C THR A 265 -28.18 6.12 -20.57
N SER A 266 -27.48 7.12 -21.13
CA SER A 266 -27.95 8.02 -22.21
C SER A 266 -28.37 7.35 -23.54
N SER A 267 -28.20 6.03 -23.69
CA SER A 267 -28.62 5.30 -24.89
C SER A 267 -29.53 4.13 -24.54
N THR A 268 -30.71 4.09 -25.17
CA THR A 268 -31.73 3.04 -24.97
C THR A 268 -31.20 1.63 -25.23
N PHE A 269 -30.25 1.48 -26.15
CA PHE A 269 -29.59 0.19 -26.42
C PHE A 269 -28.75 -0.30 -25.24
N MET A 270 -27.93 0.58 -24.64
CA MET A 270 -27.11 0.21 -23.47
C MET A 270 -27.96 -0.10 -22.24
N MET A 271 -29.08 0.59 -22.06
CA MET A 271 -30.05 0.33 -20.97
C MET A 271 -30.68 -1.07 -21.09
N ILE A 272 -31.09 -1.49 -22.30
CA ILE A 272 -31.64 -2.84 -22.52
C ILE A 272 -30.53 -3.90 -22.31
N TRP A 273 -29.33 -3.62 -22.81
CA TRP A 273 -28.19 -4.54 -22.67
C TRP A 273 -27.80 -4.75 -21.20
N SER A 274 -27.69 -3.68 -20.42
CA SER A 274 -27.35 -3.76 -18.98
C SER A 274 -28.44 -4.49 -18.18
N THR A 275 -29.71 -4.21 -18.48
CA THR A 275 -30.88 -4.89 -17.86
C THR A 275 -30.84 -6.41 -18.09
N ILE A 276 -30.55 -6.85 -19.31
CA ILE A 276 -30.48 -8.28 -19.65
C ILE A 276 -29.34 -8.97 -18.91
N TRP A 277 -28.15 -8.37 -18.88
CA TRP A 277 -27.00 -8.96 -18.19
C TRP A 277 -27.18 -9.02 -16.68
N ALA A 278 -27.70 -7.96 -16.07
CA ALA A 278 -27.98 -7.93 -14.63
C ALA A 278 -29.03 -8.97 -14.23
N SER A 279 -30.11 -9.08 -15.01
CA SER A 279 -31.16 -10.08 -14.78
C SER A 279 -30.64 -11.51 -14.99
N LEU A 280 -29.81 -11.74 -16.01
CA LEU A 280 -29.18 -13.04 -16.25
C LEU A 280 -28.23 -13.43 -15.11
N ALA A 281 -27.42 -12.49 -14.61
CA ALA A 281 -26.53 -12.73 -13.49
C ALA A 281 -27.30 -13.15 -12.25
N GLN A 282 -28.42 -12.49 -11.94
CA GLN A 282 -29.26 -12.83 -10.79
C GLN A 282 -29.94 -14.19 -10.93
N ILE A 283 -30.42 -14.54 -12.13
CA ILE A 283 -30.97 -15.87 -12.42
C ILE A 283 -29.88 -16.95 -12.25
N LEU A 284 -28.68 -16.70 -12.77
CA LEU A 284 -27.54 -17.59 -12.68
C LEU A 284 -27.12 -17.79 -11.21
N LEU A 285 -27.13 -16.72 -10.40
CA LEU A 285 -26.88 -16.78 -8.96
C LEU A 285 -27.93 -17.67 -8.27
N VAL A 286 -29.23 -17.39 -8.43
CA VAL A 286 -30.30 -18.14 -7.76
C VAL A 286 -30.27 -19.62 -8.14
N ILE A 287 -30.12 -19.94 -9.43
CA ILE A 287 -30.00 -21.33 -9.90
C ILE A 287 -28.75 -21.98 -9.33
N GLY A 288 -27.62 -21.27 -9.32
CA GLY A 288 -26.36 -21.74 -8.75
C GLY A 288 -26.48 -22.08 -7.27
N VAL A 289 -27.08 -21.19 -6.47
CA VAL A 289 -27.30 -21.40 -5.03
C VAL A 289 -28.21 -22.60 -4.78
N LEU A 290 -29.35 -22.69 -5.48
CA LEU A 290 -30.25 -23.84 -5.34
C LEU A 290 -29.58 -25.16 -5.73
N ALA A 291 -28.80 -25.18 -6.83
CA ALA A 291 -28.08 -26.37 -7.26
C ALA A 291 -26.96 -26.78 -6.28
N CYS A 292 -26.24 -25.80 -5.71
CA CYS A 292 -25.23 -26.04 -4.68
C CYS A 292 -25.84 -26.54 -3.36
N LEU A 293 -26.98 -26.00 -2.94
CA LEU A 293 -27.72 -26.49 -1.77
C LEU A 293 -28.14 -27.94 -1.96
N VAL A 294 -28.65 -28.31 -3.15
CA VAL A 294 -29.01 -29.70 -3.49
C VAL A 294 -27.77 -30.61 -3.49
N TYR A 295 -26.60 -30.12 -3.92
CA TYR A 295 -25.36 -30.88 -3.85
C TYR A 295 -24.93 -31.16 -2.40
N PHE A 296 -24.96 -30.16 -1.51
CA PHE A 296 -24.60 -30.32 -0.09
C PHE A 296 -25.71 -30.96 0.77
N PHE A 297 -26.90 -31.17 0.22
CA PHE A 297 -27.99 -31.81 0.93
C PHE A 297 -27.76 -33.31 1.03
N PHE A 298 -27.09 -33.74 2.11
CA PHE A 298 -26.73 -35.15 2.35
C PHE A 298 -27.91 -36.03 2.80
N SER A 299 -29.06 -35.43 3.16
CA SER A 299 -30.22 -36.16 3.68
C SER A 299 -31.04 -36.90 2.62
N VAL A 300 -30.77 -36.70 1.32
CA VAL A 300 -31.45 -37.39 0.23
C VAL A 300 -30.40 -38.08 -0.65
N GLU A 301 -30.63 -39.35 -0.97
CA GLU A 301 -29.77 -40.07 -1.91
C GLU A 301 -29.80 -39.39 -3.28
N HIS A 302 -28.62 -39.04 -3.82
CA HIS A 302 -28.45 -38.38 -5.11
C HIS A 302 -28.76 -39.29 -6.32
N LYS A 303 -29.97 -39.84 -6.41
CA LYS A 303 -30.48 -40.66 -7.52
C LYS A 303 -31.47 -39.88 -8.38
N GLY A 304 -31.49 -40.15 -9.69
CA GLY A 304 -32.46 -39.56 -10.62
C GLY A 304 -32.28 -38.04 -10.86
N ALA A 305 -33.37 -37.28 -10.78
CA ALA A 305 -33.40 -35.83 -11.06
C ALA A 305 -32.55 -35.02 -10.06
N VAL A 306 -32.58 -35.39 -8.78
CA VAL A 306 -31.78 -34.75 -7.71
C VAL A 306 -30.29 -34.89 -7.98
N GLY A 307 -29.85 -36.06 -8.48
CA GLY A 307 -28.46 -36.27 -8.88
C GLY A 307 -28.01 -35.44 -10.08
N LYS A 308 -28.90 -35.14 -11.03
CA LYS A 308 -28.60 -34.25 -12.17
C LYS A 308 -28.47 -32.80 -11.73
N THR A 309 -29.37 -32.32 -10.86
CA THR A 309 -29.29 -30.95 -10.30
C THR A 309 -28.04 -30.78 -9.42
N ALA A 310 -27.70 -31.78 -8.60
CA ALA A 310 -26.46 -31.77 -7.82
C ALA A 310 -25.21 -31.73 -8.72
N ARG A 311 -25.24 -32.39 -9.88
CA ARG A 311 -24.14 -32.30 -10.85
C ARG A 311 -23.94 -30.87 -11.36
N VAL A 312 -25.02 -30.13 -11.62
CA VAL A 312 -24.92 -28.70 -11.98
C VAL A 312 -24.28 -27.91 -10.82
N GLY A 313 -24.66 -28.19 -9.57
CA GLY A 313 -24.01 -27.61 -8.39
C GLY A 313 -22.51 -27.88 -8.32
N ILE A 314 -22.06 -29.10 -8.64
CA ILE A 314 -20.63 -29.44 -8.73
C ILE A 314 -19.92 -28.58 -9.78
N TRP A 315 -20.53 -28.35 -10.94
CA TRP A 315 -19.94 -27.49 -11.97
C TRP A 315 -19.81 -26.04 -11.49
N TYR A 316 -20.83 -25.51 -10.82
CA TYR A 316 -20.75 -24.18 -10.20
C TYR A 316 -19.61 -24.09 -9.17
N LEU A 317 -19.47 -25.08 -8.30
CA LEU A 317 -18.39 -25.12 -7.31
C LEU A 317 -17.01 -25.22 -7.97
N MET A 318 -16.86 -26.05 -9.00
CA MET A 318 -15.58 -26.17 -9.71
C MET A 318 -15.21 -24.89 -10.46
N ILE A 319 -16.17 -24.19 -11.06
CA ILE A 319 -15.91 -22.91 -11.74
C ILE A 319 -15.54 -21.82 -10.72
N THR A 320 -16.30 -21.69 -9.63
CA THR A 320 -16.04 -20.66 -8.61
C THR A 320 -14.74 -20.90 -7.86
N PHE A 321 -14.43 -22.13 -7.44
CA PHE A 321 -13.14 -22.47 -6.86
C PHE A 321 -11.99 -22.35 -7.87
N GLY A 322 -12.23 -22.69 -9.14
CA GLY A 322 -11.26 -22.50 -10.22
C GLY A 322 -10.93 -21.03 -10.44
N ALA A 323 -11.93 -20.16 -10.44
CA ALA A 323 -11.75 -18.71 -10.52
C ALA A 323 -11.00 -18.16 -9.31
N ALA A 324 -11.37 -18.58 -8.08
CA ALA A 324 -10.67 -18.17 -6.86
C ALA A 324 -9.18 -18.59 -6.88
N PHE A 325 -8.89 -19.82 -7.30
CA PHE A 325 -7.51 -20.27 -7.50
C PHE A 325 -6.79 -19.44 -8.57
N GLY A 326 -7.44 -19.22 -9.72
CA GLY A 326 -6.92 -18.41 -10.82
C GLY A 326 -6.55 -16.98 -10.40
N PHE A 327 -7.39 -16.32 -9.60
CA PHE A 327 -7.10 -14.98 -9.07
C PHE A 327 -5.85 -14.95 -8.19
N THR A 328 -5.63 -15.97 -7.36
CA THR A 328 -4.42 -16.03 -6.52
C THR A 328 -3.15 -16.24 -7.36
N VAL A 329 -3.22 -17.04 -8.44
CA VAL A 329 -2.11 -17.26 -9.36
C VAL A 329 -1.82 -16.00 -10.18
N MET A 330 -2.86 -15.38 -10.74
CA MET A 330 -2.75 -14.14 -11.49
C MET A 330 -2.13 -13.03 -10.64
N GLY A 331 -2.57 -12.87 -9.39
CA GLY A 331 -1.99 -11.88 -8.47
C GLY A 331 -0.48 -12.10 -8.24
N ARG A 332 -0.04 -13.35 -8.07
CA ARG A 332 1.39 -13.67 -7.91
C ARG A 332 2.21 -13.39 -9.18
N ILE A 333 1.67 -13.74 -10.34
CA ILE A 333 2.34 -13.49 -11.63
C ILE A 333 2.39 -11.98 -11.93
N ALA A 334 1.31 -11.26 -11.66
CA ALA A 334 1.25 -9.80 -11.82
C ALA A 334 2.26 -9.10 -10.91
N LEU A 335 2.39 -9.53 -9.64
CA LEU A 335 3.42 -9.02 -8.75
C LEU A 335 4.84 -9.32 -9.25
N LEU A 336 5.07 -10.53 -9.78
CA LEU A 336 6.37 -10.88 -10.39
C LEU A 336 6.66 -9.99 -11.60
N ALA A 337 5.68 -9.81 -12.50
CA ALA A 337 5.81 -8.97 -13.68
C ALA A 337 6.12 -7.53 -13.30
N ALA A 338 5.38 -6.95 -12.34
CA ALA A 338 5.62 -5.60 -11.84
C ALA A 338 7.03 -5.42 -11.26
N ARG A 339 7.61 -6.45 -10.61
CA ARG A 339 8.99 -6.38 -10.09
C ARG A 339 10.04 -6.53 -11.19
N VAL A 340 9.77 -7.29 -12.24
CA VAL A 340 10.63 -7.38 -13.42
C VAL A 340 10.57 -6.09 -14.23
N GLU A 341 9.38 -5.51 -14.39
CA GLU A 341 9.16 -4.20 -15.02
C GLU A 341 9.92 -3.11 -14.26
N PHE A 342 9.81 -3.03 -12.94
CA PHE A 342 10.62 -2.12 -12.12
C PHE A 342 12.14 -2.29 -12.35
N LEU A 343 12.62 -3.54 -12.46
CA LEU A 343 14.05 -3.80 -12.66
C LEU A 343 14.52 -3.39 -14.07
N PHE A 344 13.70 -3.63 -15.08
CA PHE A 344 14.06 -3.43 -16.49
C PHE A 344 13.73 -2.04 -17.00
N ASP A 345 12.62 -1.44 -16.56
CA ASP A 345 12.22 -0.09 -16.94
C ASP A 345 12.81 0.94 -15.98
N ASP A 346 12.45 0.93 -14.69
CA ASP A 346 12.82 2.03 -13.78
C ASP A 346 14.32 2.03 -13.44
N TRP A 347 14.91 0.86 -13.21
CA TRP A 347 16.31 0.75 -12.78
C TRP A 347 17.30 0.65 -13.95
N MET A 348 17.18 -0.36 -14.82
CA MET A 348 18.15 -0.60 -15.92
C MET A 348 17.79 0.09 -17.25
N TRP A 349 16.62 0.69 -17.40
CA TRP A 349 16.22 1.40 -18.62
C TRP A 349 16.40 0.55 -19.91
N LEU A 350 16.22 -0.77 -19.81
CA LEU A 350 16.31 -1.73 -20.93
C LEU A 350 15.04 -1.75 -21.79
N ILE A 351 13.90 -1.43 -21.17
CA ILE A 351 12.60 -1.31 -21.81
C ILE A 351 12.07 0.10 -21.54
N ASP A 352 11.39 0.70 -22.52
CA ASP A 352 10.71 1.99 -22.37
C ASP A 352 9.29 1.89 -22.99
N PRO A 353 8.35 1.28 -22.27
CA PRO A 353 6.97 1.13 -22.74
C PRO A 353 6.23 2.49 -22.83
N MET A 354 6.65 3.50 -22.06
CA MET A 354 5.98 4.80 -21.96
C MET A 354 6.63 5.89 -22.83
N GLN A 355 7.69 5.57 -23.59
CA GLN A 355 8.46 6.51 -24.43
C GLN A 355 8.94 7.75 -23.67
N GLN A 356 9.29 7.57 -22.40
CA GLN A 356 9.72 8.63 -21.51
C GLN A 356 11.21 8.97 -21.67
N ARG A 357 11.93 8.27 -22.58
CA ARG A 357 13.38 8.43 -22.80
C ARG A 357 13.69 8.51 -24.29
N GLU A 358 14.61 9.40 -24.67
CA GLU A 358 15.21 9.34 -26.01
C GLU A 358 16.34 8.32 -25.98
N PHE A 359 16.22 7.24 -26.76
CA PHE A 359 17.30 6.27 -26.91
C PHE A 359 18.51 6.95 -27.55
N ILE A 360 19.45 7.43 -26.74
CA ILE A 360 20.79 7.73 -27.24
C ILE A 360 21.39 6.37 -27.63
N THR A 361 21.57 6.20 -28.94
CA THR A 361 22.03 5.00 -29.66
C THR A 361 23.37 4.42 -29.17
N SER A 362 24.02 5.04 -28.19
CA SER A 362 25.26 4.58 -27.56
C SER A 362 25.07 3.47 -26.51
N SER A 363 23.86 3.28 -25.99
CA SER A 363 23.59 2.37 -24.86
C SER A 363 23.57 0.87 -25.23
N VAL A 364 23.28 0.53 -26.49
CA VAL A 364 23.21 -0.87 -26.97
C VAL A 364 24.61 -1.45 -27.28
N GLY A 365 25.60 -0.61 -27.56
CA GLY A 365 26.94 -1.04 -27.98
C GLY A 365 27.86 -1.59 -26.88
N LEU A 366 27.48 -1.50 -25.61
CA LEU A 366 28.31 -1.92 -24.46
C LEU A 366 27.78 -3.15 -23.72
N LEU A 367 26.70 -3.77 -24.21
CA LEU A 367 26.15 -5.03 -23.68
C LEU A 367 26.35 -6.22 -24.63
N PHE A 368 27.06 -6.02 -25.75
CA PHE A 368 27.54 -7.06 -26.65
C PHE A 368 29.06 -7.12 -26.67
#